data_AF-A0A523VDQ7-F1
#
_entry.id   AF-A0A523VDQ7-F1
#
_cell.length_a   1.000
_cell.length_b   1.000
_cell.length_c   1.000
_cell.angle_alpha   90.00
_cell.angle_beta   90.00
_cell.angle_gamma   90.00
#
_symmetry.space_group_name_H-M   'P 1'
#
loop_
_entity.id
_entity.type
_entity.pdbx_description
1 polymer ?
#
loop_
_entity_poly.entity_id
_entity_poly.type
_entity_poly.pdbx_seq_one_letter_code
_entity_poly.pdbx_strand_id
1 'polypeptide(L)'
;MAGDIDNALNILKSAGLKLGTNWQKLFKELITDIAGRENIAIAEVLKSPFIQSVLKDKKLSGPQKLSRVKALLQERRFPLYSQTMKSFKEQLAELKISPKLKVIPTPYFEDENLRFEFSYDTDDELEEIRAAIKKLQGADLVKNVLRDTKINS
;
A
#
# COMPACT_ATOMS: atom_id res chain seq x y z
N MET A 1 -14.59 0.59 23.43
CA MET A 1 -13.33 0.22 22.74
C MET A 1 -13.31 -1.22 22.24
N ALA A 2 -13.28 -2.26 23.09
CA ALA A 2 -13.27 -3.66 22.60
C ALA A 2 -14.56 -4.07 21.84
N GLY A 3 -15.74 -3.64 22.32
CA GLY A 3 -17.01 -3.92 21.62
C GLY A 3 -17.13 -3.21 20.26
N ASP A 4 -16.57 -2.01 20.13
CA ASP A 4 -16.65 -1.22 18.90
C ASP A 4 -15.79 -1.81 17.78
N ILE A 5 -14.60 -2.33 18.12
CA ILE A 5 -13.72 -2.95 17.13
C ILE A 5 -14.25 -4.30 16.65
N ASP A 6 -14.87 -5.09 17.52
CA ASP A 6 -15.49 -6.34 17.11
C ASP A 6 -16.73 -6.09 16.23
N ASN A 7 -17.48 -5.01 16.49
CA ASN A 7 -18.54 -4.56 15.60
C ASN A 7 -18.00 -4.17 14.20
N ALA A 8 -16.88 -3.43 14.15
CA ALA A 8 -16.23 -3.09 12.88
C ALA A 8 -15.80 -4.34 12.10
N LEU A 9 -15.25 -5.36 12.77
CA LEU A 9 -14.93 -6.63 12.13
C LEU A 9 -16.17 -7.37 11.63
N ASN A 10 -17.29 -7.30 12.34
CA ASN A 10 -18.54 -7.90 11.92
C ASN A 10 -19.11 -7.24 10.66
N ILE A 11 -18.97 -5.91 10.51
CA ILE A 11 -19.31 -5.20 9.27
C ILE A 11 -18.48 -5.71 8.08
N LEU A 12 -17.18 -5.93 8.28
CA LEU A 12 -16.32 -6.48 7.23
C LEU A 12 -16.74 -7.91 6.86
N LYS A 13 -17.03 -8.77 7.86
CA LYS A 13 -17.50 -10.14 7.64
C LYS A 13 -18.84 -10.18 6.91
N SER A 14 -19.80 -9.33 7.28
CA SER A 14 -21.13 -9.28 6.65
C SER A 14 -21.07 -8.80 5.19
N ALA A 15 -20.05 -8.03 4.81
CA ALA A 15 -19.77 -7.66 3.42
C ALA A 15 -19.14 -8.80 2.58
N GLY A 16 -19.00 -10.01 3.15
CA GLY A 16 -18.49 -11.20 2.47
C GLY A 16 -16.97 -11.39 2.58
N LEU A 17 -16.29 -10.67 3.47
CA LEU A 17 -14.85 -10.83 3.67
C LEU A 17 -14.58 -11.99 4.65
N LYS A 18 -13.79 -12.97 4.20
CA LYS A 18 -13.30 -14.05 5.07
C LYS A 18 -12.09 -13.56 5.86
N LEU A 19 -12.29 -13.24 7.13
CA LEU A 19 -11.24 -12.73 8.02
C LEU A 19 -10.68 -13.86 8.88
N GLY A 20 -9.59 -14.50 8.43
CA GLY A 20 -8.77 -15.36 9.29
C GLY A 20 -8.08 -14.56 10.40
N THR A 21 -7.46 -15.24 11.37
CA THR A 21 -6.87 -14.60 12.57
C THR A 21 -5.88 -13.47 12.24
N ASN A 22 -4.99 -13.69 11.27
CA ASN A 22 -4.02 -12.68 10.82
C ASN A 22 -4.71 -11.43 10.24
N TRP A 23 -5.77 -11.65 9.46
CA TRP A 23 -6.57 -10.56 8.89
C TRP A 23 -7.33 -9.78 9.95
N GLN A 24 -7.91 -10.47 10.93
CA GLN A 24 -8.58 -9.81 12.05
C GLN A 24 -7.61 -8.94 12.84
N LYS A 25 -6.42 -9.46 13.19
CA LYS A 25 -5.38 -8.69 13.89
C LYS A 25 -4.99 -7.44 13.09
N LEU A 26 -4.69 -7.60 11.80
CA LEU A 26 -4.34 -6.48 10.92
C LEU A 26 -5.42 -5.41 10.86
N PHE A 27 -6.69 -5.79 10.65
CA PHE A 27 -7.77 -4.80 10.59
C PHE A 27 -8.04 -4.14 11.94
N LYS A 28 -7.91 -4.86 13.05
CA LYS A 28 -8.01 -4.27 14.39
C LYS A 28 -6.97 -3.16 14.57
N GLU A 29 -5.71 -3.44 14.23
CA GLU A 29 -4.62 -2.46 14.30
C GLU A 29 -4.89 -1.27 13.37
N LEU A 30 -5.18 -1.51 12.09
CA LEU A 30 -5.42 -0.43 11.12
C LEU A 30 -6.56 0.50 11.54
N ILE A 31 -7.70 -0.07 11.95
CA ILE A 31 -8.89 0.71 12.29
C ILE A 31 -8.69 1.49 13.59
N THR A 32 -8.07 0.88 14.60
CA THR A 32 -7.81 1.53 15.89
C THR A 32 -6.85 2.71 15.73
N ASP A 33 -5.78 2.53 14.96
CA ASP A 33 -4.80 3.58 14.71
C ASP A 33 -5.39 4.76 13.94
N ILE A 34 -6.20 4.50 12.91
CA ILE A 34 -6.90 5.57 12.18
C ILE A 34 -7.83 6.33 13.11
N ALA A 35 -8.64 5.61 13.89
CA ALA A 35 -9.58 6.21 14.83
C ALA A 35 -8.88 7.10 15.85
N GLY A 36 -7.77 6.62 16.43
CA GLY A 36 -6.97 7.38 17.38
C GLY A 36 -6.31 8.61 16.75
N ARG A 37 -5.69 8.46 15.57
CA ARG A 37 -5.01 9.56 14.87
C ARG A 37 -5.96 10.66 14.42
N GLU A 38 -7.13 10.29 13.92
CA GLU A 38 -8.13 11.24 13.41
C GLU A 38 -9.11 11.72 14.48
N ASN A 39 -8.98 11.22 15.71
CA ASN A 39 -9.90 11.48 16.82
C ASN A 39 -11.38 11.24 16.44
N ILE A 40 -11.65 10.13 15.75
CA ILE A 40 -13.00 9.70 15.34
C ILE A 40 -13.36 8.37 15.99
N ALA A 41 -14.65 8.06 16.05
CA ALA A 41 -15.08 6.75 16.52
C ALA A 41 -14.67 5.63 15.55
N ILE A 42 -14.38 4.44 16.09
CA ILE A 42 -14.02 3.23 15.30
C ILE A 42 -15.04 2.93 14.19
N ALA A 43 -16.33 3.11 14.45
CA ALA A 43 -17.37 2.90 13.46
C ALA A 43 -17.30 3.88 12.27
N GLU A 44 -16.81 5.10 12.48
CA GLU A 44 -16.67 6.13 11.43
C GLU A 44 -15.54 5.79 10.46
N VAL A 45 -14.54 5.01 10.87
CA VAL A 45 -13.43 4.59 9.99
C VAL A 45 -13.96 3.85 8.76
N LEU A 46 -14.91 2.93 8.95
CA LEU A 46 -15.48 2.13 7.86
C LEU A 46 -16.58 2.87 7.07
N LYS A 47 -17.08 4.01 7.56
CA LYS A 47 -18.11 4.81 6.87
C LYS A 47 -17.56 5.63 5.70
N SER A 48 -16.24 5.64 5.49
CA SER A 48 -15.61 6.25 4.32
C SER A 48 -16.33 5.82 3.01
N PRO A 49 -16.73 6.76 2.15
CA PRO A 49 -17.41 6.44 0.88
C PRO A 49 -16.62 5.47 0.00
N PHE A 50 -15.28 5.58 0.01
CA PHE A 50 -14.39 4.69 -0.74
C PHE A 50 -14.38 3.26 -0.19
N ILE A 51 -14.43 3.10 1.12
CA ILE A 51 -14.51 1.77 1.74
C ILE A 51 -15.89 1.17 1.49
N GLN A 52 -16.94 1.98 1.66
CA GLN A 52 -18.33 1.55 1.42
C GLN A 52 -18.57 1.13 -0.03
N SER A 53 -17.99 1.82 -1.01
CA SER A 53 -18.12 1.45 -2.42
C SER A 53 -17.52 0.06 -2.69
N VAL A 54 -16.33 -0.23 -2.15
CA VAL A 54 -15.68 -1.55 -2.28
C VAL A 54 -16.48 -2.65 -1.57
N LEU A 55 -16.98 -2.39 -0.35
CA LEU A 55 -17.76 -3.38 0.41
C LEU A 55 -19.08 -3.72 -0.31
N LYS A 56 -19.73 -2.73 -0.94
CA LYS A 56 -21.01 -2.90 -1.64
C LYS A 56 -20.88 -3.38 -3.09
N ASP A 57 -19.68 -3.32 -3.69
CA ASP A 57 -19.47 -3.75 -5.07
C ASP A 57 -19.70 -5.26 -5.21
N LYS A 58 -20.74 -5.63 -5.97
CA LYS A 58 -21.10 -7.03 -6.23
C LYS A 58 -20.21 -7.69 -7.27
N LYS A 59 -19.43 -6.93 -8.04
CA LYS A 59 -18.52 -7.45 -9.07
C LYS A 59 -17.21 -7.97 -8.46
N LEU A 60 -16.89 -7.58 -7.23
CA LEU A 60 -15.67 -7.97 -6.54
C LEU A 60 -15.86 -9.24 -5.73
N SER A 61 -14.94 -10.19 -5.89
CA SER A 61 -14.85 -11.37 -5.02
C SER A 61 -14.40 -10.99 -3.60
N GLY A 62 -14.67 -11.84 -2.61
CA GLY A 62 -14.23 -11.64 -1.23
C GLY A 62 -12.73 -11.31 -1.10
N PRO A 63 -11.81 -12.06 -1.75
CA PRO A 63 -10.38 -11.72 -1.78
C PRO A 63 -10.06 -10.36 -2.41
N GLN A 64 -10.75 -10.00 -3.51
CA GLN A 64 -10.57 -8.69 -4.14
C GLN A 64 -11.01 -7.54 -3.24
N LYS A 65 -12.16 -7.68 -2.57
CA LYS A 65 -12.62 -6.72 -1.56
C LYS A 65 -11.63 -6.60 -0.40
N LEU A 66 -11.16 -7.74 0.10
CA LEU A 66 -10.20 -7.80 1.21
C LEU A 66 -8.93 -7.00 0.91
N SER A 67 -8.30 -7.25 -0.25
CA SER A 67 -7.10 -6.52 -0.68
C SER A 67 -7.36 -5.03 -0.88
N ARG A 68 -8.50 -4.65 -1.49
CA ARG A 68 -8.82 -3.24 -1.73
C ARG A 68 -9.13 -2.47 -0.43
N VAL A 69 -9.91 -3.06 0.47
CA VAL A 69 -10.21 -2.45 1.79
C VAL A 69 -8.92 -2.31 2.61
N LYS A 70 -8.05 -3.32 2.60
CA LYS A 70 -6.73 -3.23 3.24
C LYS A 70 -5.93 -2.04 2.69
N ALA A 71 -5.82 -1.93 1.37
CA ALA A 71 -5.08 -0.84 0.73
C ALA A 71 -5.62 0.54 1.14
N LEU A 72 -6.95 0.73 1.10
CA LEU A 72 -7.59 1.98 1.52
C LEU A 72 -7.32 2.33 2.99
N LEU A 73 -7.38 1.35 3.89
CA LEU A 73 -7.08 1.57 5.31
C LEU A 73 -5.59 1.84 5.55
N GLN A 74 -4.69 1.14 4.85
CA GLN A 74 -3.25 1.43 4.93
C GLN A 74 -2.92 2.83 4.43
N GLU A 75 -3.53 3.24 3.32
CA GLU A 75 -3.35 4.58 2.76
C GLU A 75 -3.87 5.66 3.70
N ARG A 76 -5.05 5.45 4.30
CA ARG A 76 -5.59 6.37 5.31
C ARG A 76 -4.70 6.45 6.54
N ARG A 77 -4.20 5.33 7.07
CA ARG A 77 -3.31 5.28 8.24
C ARG A 77 -1.97 5.96 7.98
N PHE A 78 -1.40 5.79 6.79
CA PHE A 78 -0.07 6.29 6.43
C PHE A 78 -0.10 7.22 5.19
N PRO A 79 -0.72 8.41 5.27
CA PRO A 79 -0.94 9.31 4.14
C PRO A 79 0.40 9.82 3.60
N LEU A 80 1.35 10.09 4.49
CA LEU A 80 2.69 10.50 4.13
C LEU A 80 3.43 9.40 3.37
N TYR A 81 3.32 8.14 3.83
CA TYR A 81 3.86 6.99 3.10
C TYR A 81 3.19 6.81 1.73
N SER A 82 1.88 6.98 1.61
CA SER A 82 1.19 6.89 0.33
C SER A 82 1.61 7.97 -0.65
N GLN A 83 1.78 9.21 -0.18
CA GLN A 83 2.28 10.32 -0.98
C GLN A 83 3.74 10.07 -1.43
N THR A 84 4.58 9.61 -0.49
CA THR A 84 5.98 9.22 -0.72
C THR A 84 6.04 8.10 -1.77
N MET A 85 5.27 7.03 -1.57
CA MET A 85 5.18 5.91 -2.52
C MET A 85 4.67 6.34 -3.91
N LYS A 86 3.75 7.32 -3.97
CA LYS A 86 3.27 7.87 -5.24
C LYS A 86 4.39 8.63 -5.96
N SER A 87 5.07 9.55 -5.28
CA SER A 87 6.22 10.29 -5.84
C SER A 87 7.33 9.34 -6.29
N PHE A 88 7.64 8.31 -5.49
CA PHE A 88 8.59 7.26 -5.87
C PHE A 88 8.19 6.56 -7.18
N LYS A 89 6.91 6.19 -7.33
CA LYS A 89 6.42 5.53 -8.55
C LYS A 89 6.43 6.47 -9.76
N GLU A 90 6.16 7.75 -9.57
CA GLU A 90 6.22 8.78 -10.62
C GLU A 90 7.67 8.94 -11.13
N GLN A 91 8.63 9.12 -10.23
CA GLN A 91 10.07 9.18 -10.57
C GLN A 91 10.54 7.89 -11.27
N LEU A 92 10.09 6.72 -10.81
CA LEU A 92 10.43 5.45 -11.45
C LEU A 92 9.84 5.33 -12.87
N ALA A 93 8.63 5.85 -13.09
CA ALA A 93 7.97 5.84 -14.39
C ALA A 93 8.71 6.72 -15.42
N GLU A 94 9.27 7.86 -14.99
CA GLU A 94 10.07 8.75 -15.84
C GLU A 94 11.32 8.07 -16.40
N LEU A 95 11.91 7.13 -15.66
CA LEU A 95 13.07 6.35 -16.09
C LEU A 95 12.76 5.31 -17.17
N LYS A 96 11.46 5.07 -17.46
CA LYS A 96 10.99 4.09 -18.45
C LYS A 96 11.69 2.73 -18.25
N ILE A 97 11.67 2.27 -17.00
CA ILE A 97 12.22 0.98 -16.59
C ILE A 97 11.37 -0.14 -17.22
N SER A 98 12.03 -1.22 -17.65
CA SER A 98 11.33 -2.39 -18.18
C SER A 98 10.33 -2.93 -17.15
N PRO A 99 9.09 -3.28 -17.54
CA PRO A 99 8.12 -3.88 -16.63
C PRO A 99 8.57 -5.25 -16.08
N LYS A 100 9.61 -5.86 -16.66
CA LYS A 100 10.23 -7.10 -16.17
C LYS A 100 11.09 -6.90 -14.92
N LEU A 101 11.47 -5.66 -14.62
CA LEU A 101 12.22 -5.27 -13.42
C LEU A 101 11.29 -4.54 -12.45
N LYS A 102 10.89 -5.20 -11.37
CA LYS A 102 10.20 -4.55 -10.26
C LYS A 102 11.23 -3.92 -9.34
N VAL A 103 11.09 -2.61 -9.12
CA VAL A 103 11.84 -1.86 -8.11
C VAL A 103 10.96 -1.64 -6.90
N ILE A 104 11.42 -2.13 -5.75
CA ILE A 104 10.66 -2.16 -4.50
C ILE A 104 11.48 -1.43 -3.43
N PRO A 105 11.00 -0.30 -2.89
CA PRO A 105 11.68 0.35 -1.77
C PRO A 105 11.46 -0.45 -0.47
N THR A 106 12.25 -0.15 0.56
CA THR A 106 11.98 -0.70 1.89
C THR A 106 10.60 -0.28 2.39
N PRO A 107 9.94 -1.12 3.22
CA PRO A 107 8.68 -0.76 3.85
C PRO A 107 8.80 0.61 4.52
N TYR A 108 7.83 1.49 4.29
CA TYR A 108 7.80 2.84 4.85
C TYR A 108 9.01 3.73 4.53
N PHE A 109 9.89 3.34 3.60
CA PHE A 109 11.16 4.03 3.31
C PHE A 109 12.02 4.22 4.58
N GLU A 110 12.09 3.18 5.42
CA GLU A 110 12.90 3.17 6.65
C GLU A 110 14.39 3.43 6.41
N ASP A 111 14.86 3.13 5.19
CA ASP A 111 16.22 3.39 4.72
C ASP A 111 16.23 3.72 3.22
N GLU A 112 17.43 3.89 2.65
CA GLU A 112 17.62 4.18 1.22
C GLU A 112 17.72 2.93 0.34
N ASN A 113 17.49 1.74 0.89
CA ASN A 113 17.69 0.49 0.16
C ASN A 113 16.55 0.23 -0.84
N LEU A 114 16.95 -0.30 -2.01
CA LEU A 114 16.04 -0.78 -3.03
C LEU A 114 16.23 -2.28 -3.22
N ARG A 115 15.12 -3.01 -3.30
CA ARG A 115 15.08 -4.39 -3.74
C ARG A 115 14.66 -4.44 -5.21
N PHE A 116 15.33 -5.29 -5.97
CA PHE A 116 14.95 -5.62 -7.33
C PHE A 116 14.39 -7.03 -7.39
N GLU A 117 13.26 -7.20 -8.06
CA GLU A 117 12.67 -8.50 -8.38
C GLU A 117 12.45 -8.60 -9.89
N PHE A 118 12.98 -9.66 -10.50
CA PHE A 118 12.83 -9.92 -11.93
C PHE A 118 12.85 -11.42 -12.21
N SER A 119 12.36 -11.79 -13.39
CA SER A 119 12.45 -13.14 -13.94
C SER A 119 12.65 -13.01 -15.44
N TYR A 120 13.40 -13.93 -16.03
CA TYR A 120 13.71 -13.95 -17.45
C TYR A 120 13.83 -15.39 -17.93
N ASP A 121 13.44 -15.63 -19.18
CA ASP A 121 13.49 -16.93 -19.83
C ASP A 121 14.42 -16.93 -21.05
N THR A 122 14.93 -15.76 -21.46
CA THR A 122 15.90 -15.62 -22.57
C THR A 122 17.03 -14.64 -22.25
N ASP A 123 18.14 -14.76 -22.98
CA ASP A 123 19.27 -13.86 -22.84
C ASP A 123 18.92 -12.40 -23.22
N ASP A 124 18.05 -12.21 -24.23
CA ASP A 124 17.58 -10.87 -24.62
C ASP A 124 16.83 -10.17 -23.48
N GLU A 125 16.04 -10.91 -22.71
CA GLU A 125 15.34 -10.39 -21.54
C GLU A 125 16.30 -10.03 -20.40
N LEU A 126 17.36 -10.84 -20.22
CA LEU A 126 18.40 -10.55 -19.25
C LEU A 126 19.15 -9.26 -19.61
N GLU A 127 19.46 -9.05 -20.89
CA GLU A 127 20.08 -7.81 -21.36
C GLU A 127 19.14 -6.60 -21.21
N GLU A 128 17.83 -6.75 -21.46
CA GLU A 128 16.83 -5.72 -21.20
C GLU A 128 16.82 -5.32 -19.71
N ILE A 129 16.83 -6.31 -18.82
CA ILE A 129 16.88 -6.10 -17.37
C ILE A 129 18.19 -5.42 -16.96
N ARG A 130 19.33 -5.86 -17.50
CA ARG A 130 20.64 -5.26 -17.20
C ARG A 130 20.68 -3.78 -17.64
N ALA A 131 20.17 -3.48 -18.83
CA ALA A 131 20.06 -2.10 -19.31
C ALA A 131 19.15 -1.26 -18.40
N ALA A 132 18.04 -1.84 -17.90
CA ALA A 132 17.15 -1.19 -16.96
C ALA A 132 17.83 -0.91 -15.60
N ILE A 133 18.55 -1.88 -15.04
CA ILE A 133 19.33 -1.70 -13.80
C ILE A 133 20.38 -0.58 -13.98
N LYS A 134 21.01 -0.50 -15.16
CA LYS A 134 21.99 0.54 -15.45
C LYS A 134 21.37 1.95 -15.41
N LYS A 135 20.12 2.12 -15.86
CA LYS A 135 19.40 3.42 -15.77
C LYS A 135 19.15 3.86 -14.32
N LEU A 136 19.13 2.93 -13.37
CA LEU A 136 18.94 3.23 -11.95
C LEU A 136 20.24 3.67 -11.28
N GLN A 137 21.40 3.48 -11.91
CA GLN A 137 22.69 3.94 -11.36
C GLN A 137 22.71 5.46 -11.28
N GLY A 138 22.93 6.00 -10.08
CA GLY A 138 22.94 7.44 -9.83
C GLY A 138 21.56 8.09 -9.75
N ALA A 139 20.47 7.33 -9.92
CA ALA A 139 19.13 7.83 -9.66
C ALA A 139 18.89 7.84 -8.15
N ASP A 140 18.88 9.02 -7.53
CA ASP A 140 18.62 9.22 -6.09
C ASP A 140 17.11 9.06 -5.75
N LEU A 141 16.49 7.98 -6.23
CA LEU A 141 15.04 7.73 -6.16
C LEU A 141 14.49 7.71 -4.74
N VAL A 142 15.24 7.20 -3.76
CA VAL A 142 14.76 7.16 -2.37
C VAL A 142 15.09 8.47 -1.65
N LYS A 143 16.29 9.02 -1.85
CA LYS A 143 16.71 10.29 -1.23
C LYS A 143 15.82 11.46 -1.62
N ASN A 144 15.42 11.54 -2.89
CA ASN A 144 14.54 12.61 -3.36
C ASN A 144 13.21 12.57 -2.61
N VAL A 145 12.63 11.39 -2.49
CA VAL A 145 11.32 11.23 -1.85
C VAL A 145 11.41 11.39 -0.32
N LEU A 146 12.50 10.98 0.32
CA LEU A 146 12.79 11.23 1.75
C LEU A 146 13.03 12.72 2.07
N ARG A 147 13.56 13.50 1.12
CA ARG A 147 13.70 14.95 1.25
C ARG A 147 12.35 15.65 1.16
N ASP A 148 11.52 15.26 0.19
CA ASP A 148 10.17 15.81 0.00
C ASP A 148 9.25 15.60 1.21
N THR A 149 9.52 14.54 1.98
CA THR A 149 8.78 14.22 3.21
C THR A 149 9.14 15.13 4.38
N LYS A 150 10.42 15.50 4.53
CA LYS A 150 10.90 16.36 5.62
C LYS A 150 10.52 17.84 5.47
N ILE A 151 10.25 18.30 4.26
CA ILE A 151 9.88 19.70 3.99
C ILE A 151 8.40 19.99 4.37
N ASN A 152 7.56 18.95 4.45
CA ASN A 152 6.13 19.05 4.74
C ASN A 152 5.74 18.57 6.16
N SER A 153 6.72 18.37 7.04
CA SER A 153 6.54 18.01 8.46
C SER A 153 6.76 19.22 9.36
#